data_AF-A0A4Y6PXT3-F1
#
_entry.id   AF-A0A4Y6PXT3-F1
#
_cell.length_a   1.000
_cell.length_b   1.000
_cell.length_c   1.000
_cell.angle_alpha   90.00
_cell.angle_beta   90.00
_cell.angle_gamma   90.00
#
_symmetry.space_group_name_H-M   'P 1'
#
loop_
_entity.id
_entity.type
_entity.pdbx_description
1 polymer ?
#
loop_
_entity_poly.entity_id
_entity_poly.type
_entity_poly.pdbx_seq_one_letter_code
_entity_poly.pdbx_strand_id
1 'polypeptide(L)'
;MSNDDQKRRRLALRLAQRAKKRAAKRQGDEPSIAEILEEISEHADDAIGRIERLDARDSEAIVQEAPTSEADVEPPTVEVQLGRSIEGVMPEAGVFKTRRKRRDAGKFPAQPPPLPNEARKEQARQDQARQDQAQRSAPTPTEPDPPPADVTPSVDLRPMETAPAQHWDVSHKTTLRRVLLTLVSRPGTGLLELRSGRRRAQLVIRDGQLYDLRLLPSSPKRALLSFMVRGGKLSPEAAEEVEAFARQHGVSPAKALLGMPHLAPPEVVRASISSRLRYLLRRLLDAELGEADYYRLDEVPSSLLITSVPMVGVVFNQMRDAHSGRFSGRRGRTEEKLRGMQLERRTSLMFSFNQLGLKLHERQLVDRVLAKPRLFEKVLELSPLPSDETVALLGALDAVGLLSVQSPGLSSLQSSSWAEEYKEAIARLEVMEARMERENYFTLFGLHWATYDSEVEKRYTELRSAFQTLNQPLGLNGKERIRLRAVRKHLAASYEVLSEPKKRQRYRNRLVSAAARRRTAGQLETLAAAAVRRKMYHSALDYVQRLLEIAPDNSKAARLLPVLLARTSVGQW
;
A
#
# COMPACT_ATOMS: atom_id res chain seq x y z
N MET A 1 -24.23 44.88 -10.47
CA MET A 1 -23.64 43.59 -10.90
C MET A 1 -23.95 42.56 -9.85
N SER A 2 -24.65 41.48 -10.22
CA SER A 2 -24.97 40.38 -9.32
C SER A 2 -23.68 39.68 -8.85
N ASN A 3 -23.71 38.99 -7.71
CA ASN A 3 -22.60 38.15 -7.24
C ASN A 3 -22.22 37.11 -8.30
N ASP A 4 -23.18 36.66 -9.11
CA ASP A 4 -22.94 35.73 -10.20
C ASP A 4 -22.25 36.38 -11.41
N ASP A 5 -22.49 37.67 -11.69
CA ASP A 5 -21.74 38.40 -12.72
C ASP A 5 -20.26 38.53 -12.34
N GLN A 6 -19.98 38.76 -11.06
CA GLN A 6 -18.61 38.84 -10.56
C GLN A 6 -17.90 37.48 -10.62
N LYS A 7 -18.61 36.38 -10.34
CA LYS A 7 -18.08 35.01 -10.48
C LYS A 7 -17.80 34.67 -11.94
N ARG A 8 -18.73 34.96 -12.85
CA ARG A 8 -18.56 34.76 -14.31
C ARG A 8 -17.35 35.54 -14.83
N ARG A 9 -17.21 36.81 -14.43
CA ARG A 9 -16.08 37.66 -14.84
C ARG A 9 -14.73 37.18 -14.29
N ARG A 10 -14.67 36.69 -13.05
CA ARG A 10 -13.45 36.08 -12.47
C ARG A 10 -13.08 34.76 -13.14
N LEU A 11 -14.06 33.96 -13.53
CA LEU A 11 -13.84 32.71 -14.27
C LEU A 11 -13.28 32.99 -15.67
N ALA A 12 -13.89 33.93 -16.40
CA ALA A 12 -13.43 34.36 -17.72
C ALA A 12 -11.98 34.89 -17.69
N LEU A 13 -11.63 35.73 -16.72
CA LEU A 13 -10.26 36.21 -16.51
C LEU A 13 -9.25 35.09 -16.27
N ARG A 14 -9.63 34.05 -15.49
CA ARG A 14 -8.77 32.89 -15.23
C ARG A 14 -8.58 32.02 -16.46
N LEU A 15 -9.60 31.87 -17.29
CA LEU A 15 -9.52 31.12 -18.55
C LEU A 15 -8.65 31.86 -19.58
N ALA A 16 -8.84 33.17 -19.74
CA ALA A 16 -8.01 34.00 -20.61
C ALA A 16 -6.52 33.98 -20.22
N GLN A 17 -6.22 34.04 -18.91
CA GLN A 17 -4.84 33.93 -18.41
C GLN A 17 -4.23 32.55 -18.68
N ARG A 18 -5.03 31.47 -18.63
CA ARG A 18 -4.58 30.11 -18.96
C ARG A 18 -4.34 29.93 -20.45
N ALA A 19 -5.20 30.48 -21.30
CA ALA A 19 -5.03 30.49 -22.76
C ALA A 19 -3.76 31.25 -23.15
N LYS A 20 -3.55 32.47 -22.63
CA LYS A 20 -2.34 33.27 -22.86
C LYS A 20 -1.06 32.53 -22.44
N LYS A 21 -1.10 31.80 -21.32
CA LYS A 21 0.04 31.01 -20.81
C LYS A 21 0.29 29.74 -21.63
N ARG A 22 -0.74 29.20 -22.32
CA ARG A 22 -0.61 28.09 -23.27
C ARG A 22 -0.05 28.56 -24.61
N ALA A 23 -0.52 29.70 -25.11
CA ALA A 23 -0.01 30.35 -26.31
C ALA A 23 1.47 30.71 -26.16
N ALA A 24 1.87 31.35 -25.05
CA ALA A 24 3.27 31.69 -24.77
C ALA A 24 4.20 30.47 -24.58
N LYS A 25 3.65 29.26 -24.42
CA LYS A 25 4.42 28.02 -24.29
C LYS A 25 4.60 27.29 -25.63
N ARG A 26 3.91 27.72 -26.68
CA ARG A 26 4.11 27.26 -28.05
C ARG A 26 5.05 28.24 -28.75
N GLN A 27 6.35 27.99 -28.68
CA GLN A 27 7.32 28.68 -29.54
C GLN A 27 7.12 28.17 -30.97
N GLY A 28 6.76 29.06 -31.91
CA GLY A 28 6.66 28.71 -33.32
C GLY A 28 6.03 29.79 -34.18
N ASP A 29 4.76 30.13 -33.94
CA ASP A 29 4.01 31.11 -34.73
C ASP A 29 3.05 31.87 -33.81
N GLU A 30 2.96 33.19 -33.95
CA GLU A 30 1.94 33.99 -33.25
C GLU A 30 0.56 33.65 -33.83
N PRO A 31 -0.36 33.02 -33.07
CA PRO A 31 -1.70 32.76 -33.56
C PRO A 31 -2.43 34.08 -33.80
N SER A 32 -3.21 34.13 -34.87
CA SER A 32 -4.02 35.31 -35.21
C SER A 32 -4.97 35.64 -34.07
N ILE A 33 -5.22 36.94 -33.82
CA ILE A 33 -6.22 37.39 -32.85
C ILE A 33 -7.59 36.76 -33.14
N ALA A 34 -7.89 36.45 -34.40
CA ALA A 34 -9.10 35.75 -34.79
C ALA A 34 -9.17 34.31 -34.25
N GLU A 35 -8.06 33.55 -34.32
CA GLU A 35 -7.99 32.17 -33.81
C GLU A 35 -8.11 32.13 -32.27
N ILE A 36 -7.54 33.12 -31.59
CA ILE A 36 -7.67 33.24 -30.14
C ILE A 36 -9.13 33.56 -29.76
N LEU A 37 -9.82 34.41 -30.53
CA LEU A 37 -11.22 34.76 -30.26
C LEU A 37 -12.18 33.61 -30.57
N GLU A 38 -11.89 32.82 -31.61
CA GLU A 38 -12.66 31.62 -31.97
C GLU A 38 -12.51 30.52 -30.91
N GLU A 39 -11.29 30.25 -30.43
CA GLU A 39 -11.03 29.28 -29.35
C GLU A 39 -11.65 29.72 -28.02
N ILE A 40 -11.74 31.03 -27.76
CA ILE A 40 -12.45 31.59 -26.59
C ILE A 40 -13.97 31.43 -26.73
N SER A 41 -14.53 31.66 -27.93
CA SER A 41 -15.97 31.50 -28.19
C SER A 41 -16.40 30.05 -28.04
N GLU A 42 -15.66 29.12 -28.64
CA GLU A 42 -15.98 27.69 -28.63
C GLU A 42 -15.94 27.11 -27.20
N HIS A 43 -14.99 27.57 -26.37
CA HIS A 43 -14.92 27.20 -24.96
C HIS A 43 -15.95 27.91 -24.07
N ALA A 44 -16.43 29.09 -24.46
CA ALA A 44 -17.51 29.77 -23.75
C ALA A 44 -18.85 29.05 -23.99
N ASP A 45 -19.12 28.64 -25.23
CA ASP A 45 -20.35 27.92 -25.60
C ASP A 45 -20.40 26.52 -24.95
N ASP A 46 -19.28 25.79 -24.91
CA ASP A 46 -19.23 24.49 -24.20
C ASP A 46 -19.37 24.64 -22.67
N ALA A 47 -18.93 25.77 -22.10
CA ALA A 47 -19.13 26.06 -20.68
C ALA A 47 -20.59 26.45 -20.37
N ILE A 48 -21.24 27.22 -21.23
CA ILE A 48 -22.66 27.60 -21.10
C ILE A 48 -23.54 26.35 -21.23
N GLY A 49 -23.30 25.50 -22.23
CA GLY A 49 -24.05 24.26 -22.42
C GLY A 49 -23.87 23.22 -21.30
N ARG A 50 -22.81 23.32 -20.47
CA ARG A 50 -22.66 22.50 -19.26
C ARG A 50 -23.42 23.07 -18.06
N ILE A 51 -23.60 24.38 -17.98
CA ILE A 51 -24.38 25.04 -16.92
C ILE A 51 -25.87 24.76 -17.15
N GLU A 52 -26.36 24.89 -18.39
CA GLU A 52 -27.76 24.60 -18.73
C GLU A 52 -28.14 23.13 -18.49
N ARG A 53 -27.19 22.20 -18.72
CA ARG A 53 -27.37 20.76 -18.41
C ARG A 53 -27.39 20.45 -16.91
N LEU A 54 -26.82 21.32 -16.07
CA LEU A 54 -26.88 21.18 -14.61
C LEU A 54 -28.20 21.74 -14.07
N ASP A 55 -28.67 22.88 -14.58
CA ASP A 55 -29.95 23.46 -14.18
C ASP A 55 -31.17 22.60 -14.62
N ALA A 56 -31.07 21.93 -15.77
CA ALA A 56 -32.10 20.98 -16.23
C ALA A 56 -32.22 19.73 -15.34
N ARG A 57 -31.10 19.26 -14.78
CA ARG A 57 -31.08 18.08 -13.89
C ARG A 57 -31.65 18.36 -12.50
N ASP A 58 -31.51 19.57 -12.00
CA ASP A 58 -32.09 19.97 -10.72
C ASP A 58 -33.60 20.23 -10.83
N SER A 59 -34.09 20.51 -12.05
CA SER A 59 -35.52 20.74 -12.34
C SER A 59 -36.32 19.44 -12.50
N GLU A 60 -35.71 18.35 -12.95
CA GLU A 60 -36.35 17.02 -13.07
C GLU A 60 -36.44 16.24 -11.75
N ALA A 61 -35.74 16.67 -10.69
CA ALA A 61 -35.69 15.95 -9.42
C ALA A 61 -36.84 16.28 -8.44
N ILE A 62 -37.78 17.17 -8.80
CA ILE A 62 -38.77 17.72 -7.85
C ILE A 62 -40.22 17.24 -8.12
N VAL A 63 -40.51 16.51 -9.20
CA VAL A 63 -41.89 16.07 -9.47
C VAL A 63 -41.93 14.59 -9.84
N GLN A 64 -42.26 13.72 -8.87
CA GLN A 64 -43.20 12.59 -9.03
C GLN A 64 -43.46 11.84 -7.71
N GLU A 65 -44.63 12.15 -7.14
CA GLU A 65 -45.69 11.27 -6.61
C GLU A 65 -45.44 10.24 -5.48
N ALA A 66 -46.27 10.41 -4.44
CA ALA A 66 -46.67 9.41 -3.45
C ALA A 66 -47.58 8.34 -4.07
N PRO A 67 -47.78 7.19 -3.38
CA PRO A 67 -49.10 7.01 -2.78
C PRO A 67 -49.11 6.40 -1.38
N THR A 68 -50.22 6.71 -0.71
CA THR A 68 -50.77 6.22 0.55
C THR A 68 -51.00 4.71 0.59
N SER A 69 -50.76 4.09 1.75
CA SER A 69 -51.73 3.15 2.34
C SER A 69 -51.46 2.94 3.83
N GLU A 70 -52.54 3.05 4.60
CA GLU A 70 -52.68 2.79 6.02
C GLU A 70 -52.59 1.27 6.31
N ALA A 71 -51.96 0.91 7.42
CA ALA A 71 -52.34 -0.27 8.20
C ALA A 71 -51.71 -0.21 9.60
N ASP A 72 -52.58 -0.08 10.59
CA ASP A 72 -52.35 -0.21 12.02
C ASP A 72 -51.70 -1.54 12.41
N VAL A 73 -50.67 -1.50 13.26
CA VAL A 73 -50.40 -2.56 14.26
C VAL A 73 -49.74 -1.93 15.50
N GLU A 74 -50.39 -2.12 16.64
CA GLU A 74 -50.00 -1.71 17.99
C GLU A 74 -48.70 -2.40 18.49
N PRO A 75 -47.92 -1.78 19.40
CA PRO A 75 -46.73 -2.38 19.99
C PRO A 75 -47.03 -3.12 21.30
N PRO A 76 -46.31 -4.21 21.65
CA PRO A 76 -46.24 -4.64 23.03
C PRO A 76 -45.08 -3.95 23.74
N THR A 77 -45.48 -3.16 24.72
CA THR A 77 -44.84 -2.89 26.02
C THR A 77 -43.97 -4.06 26.51
N VAL A 78 -42.72 -3.77 26.91
CA VAL A 78 -42.04 -4.52 27.97
C VAL A 78 -41.36 -3.53 28.90
N GLU A 79 -41.77 -3.65 30.16
CA GLU A 79 -41.37 -2.85 31.31
C GLU A 79 -39.89 -3.03 31.69
N VAL A 80 -39.41 -1.97 32.33
CA VAL A 80 -38.12 -1.84 33.01
C VAL A 80 -38.26 -2.35 34.46
N GLN A 81 -37.12 -2.65 35.11
CA GLN A 81 -36.88 -2.69 36.57
C GLN A 81 -37.12 -4.06 37.24
N LEU A 82 -36.36 -4.56 38.23
CA LEU A 82 -35.29 -4.13 39.14
C LEU A 82 -34.32 -5.34 39.28
N GLY A 83 -33.03 -5.24 39.57
CA GLY A 83 -32.37 -4.50 40.64
C GLY A 83 -31.52 -5.50 41.42
N ARG A 84 -30.27 -5.15 41.72
CA ARG A 84 -29.54 -5.68 42.88
C ARG A 84 -28.37 -4.76 43.19
N SER A 85 -28.60 -3.95 44.21
CA SER A 85 -27.62 -3.30 45.06
C SER A 85 -26.74 -4.37 45.71
N ILE A 86 -25.42 -4.16 45.72
CA ILE A 86 -24.58 -4.61 46.83
C ILE A 86 -23.62 -3.45 47.15
N GLU A 87 -23.88 -2.85 48.31
CA GLU A 87 -23.00 -2.00 49.11
C GLU A 87 -21.67 -2.75 49.33
N GLY A 88 -20.49 -2.13 49.20
CA GLY A 88 -20.04 -1.08 50.11
C GLY A 88 -19.23 -1.70 51.25
N VAL A 89 -17.95 -2.01 50.99
CA VAL A 89 -16.92 -2.09 52.05
C VAL A 89 -15.65 -1.42 51.55
N MET A 90 -15.28 -0.34 52.24
CA MET A 90 -14.12 0.50 51.98
C MET A 90 -12.80 -0.21 52.36
N PRO A 91 -11.67 0.21 51.75
CA PRO A 91 -10.33 -0.12 52.23
C PRO A 91 -9.70 1.02 53.03
N GLU A 92 -9.16 0.71 54.22
CA GLU A 92 -8.06 1.43 54.86
C GLU A 92 -6.74 0.65 54.61
N ALA A 93 -5.53 1.17 54.63
CA ALA A 93 -4.93 2.50 54.58
C ALA A 93 -3.46 2.25 54.17
N GLY A 94 -2.91 3.07 53.28
CA GLY A 94 -1.54 2.93 52.79
C GLY A 94 -1.00 4.28 52.32
N VAL A 95 -0.70 5.15 53.29
CA VAL A 95 -0.23 6.53 53.12
C VAL A 95 1.21 6.55 52.59
N PHE A 96 1.42 7.02 51.36
CA PHE A 96 2.70 7.62 50.92
C PHE A 96 2.50 9.10 50.61
N LYS A 97 2.92 9.95 51.53
CA LYS A 97 2.99 11.40 51.38
C LYS A 97 4.15 11.76 50.46
N THR A 98 3.88 12.14 49.21
CA THR A 98 4.81 12.98 48.43
C THR A 98 4.28 14.41 48.34
N ARG A 99 4.99 15.25 49.06
CA ARG A 99 4.90 16.69 49.24
C ARG A 99 4.95 17.43 47.89
N ARG A 100 3.80 17.84 47.34
CA ARG A 100 3.73 18.80 46.22
C ARG A 100 3.98 20.21 46.76
N LYS A 101 5.21 20.70 46.65
CA LYS A 101 5.51 22.14 46.70
C LYS A 101 5.16 22.75 45.34
N ARG A 102 4.17 23.63 45.35
CA ARG A 102 3.89 24.64 44.31
C ARG A 102 4.89 25.79 44.46
N ARG A 103 5.12 26.47 43.33
CA ARG A 103 5.96 27.66 43.05
C ARG A 103 7.41 27.31 42.71
N ASP A 104 7.69 27.27 41.41
CA ASP A 104 8.52 28.31 40.79
C ASP A 104 8.14 28.48 39.31
N ALA A 105 7.97 29.74 38.93
CA ALA A 105 7.68 30.16 37.57
C ALA A 105 8.94 29.94 36.71
N GLY A 106 8.85 29.02 35.75
CA GLY A 106 9.90 28.75 34.79
C GLY A 106 10.12 29.96 33.87
N LYS A 107 11.25 30.64 34.08
CA LYS A 107 11.88 31.57 33.14
C LYS A 107 12.04 30.90 31.78
N PHE A 108 11.56 31.55 30.73
CA PHE A 108 11.98 31.25 29.36
C PHE A 108 13.51 31.37 29.25
N PRO A 109 14.20 30.51 28.47
CA PRO A 109 15.61 30.72 28.17
C PRO A 109 15.75 32.06 27.45
N ALA A 110 16.52 32.97 28.04
CA ALA A 110 16.85 34.24 27.43
C ALA A 110 17.46 34.00 26.05
N GLN A 111 17.01 34.78 25.06
CA GLN A 111 17.64 34.81 23.75
C GLN A 111 19.14 35.05 23.92
N PRO A 112 20.01 34.31 23.21
CA PRO A 112 21.44 34.58 23.26
C PRO A 112 21.69 36.03 22.84
N PRO A 113 22.64 36.73 23.49
CA PRO A 113 22.95 38.11 23.14
C PRO A 113 23.32 38.19 21.66
N PRO A 114 22.90 39.26 20.96
CA PRO A 114 23.24 39.45 19.57
C PRO A 114 24.77 39.42 19.40
N LEU A 115 25.23 38.69 18.38
CA LEU A 115 26.64 38.61 18.03
C LEU A 115 27.25 40.03 17.91
N PRO A 116 28.48 40.26 18.43
CA PRO A 116 29.16 41.54 18.30
C PRO A 116 29.20 42.01 16.84
N ASN A 117 29.10 43.33 16.62
CA ASN A 117 29.03 43.92 15.29
C ASN A 117 30.19 43.52 14.35
N GLU A 118 31.35 43.15 14.91
CA GLU A 118 32.48 42.66 14.12
C GLU A 118 32.26 41.25 13.57
N ALA A 119 31.68 40.34 14.35
CA ALA A 119 31.33 38.99 13.87
C ALA A 119 30.29 39.03 12.74
N ARG A 120 29.35 39.99 12.79
CA ARG A 120 28.39 40.21 11.70
C ARG A 120 29.05 40.74 10.41
N LYS A 121 30.07 41.59 10.53
CA LYS A 121 30.83 42.09 9.37
C LYS A 121 31.70 41.00 8.74
N GLU A 122 32.31 40.15 9.56
CA GLU A 122 33.11 38.99 9.10
C GLU A 122 32.23 38.00 8.31
N GLN A 123 31.05 37.70 8.85
CA GLN A 123 30.11 36.77 8.23
C GLN A 123 29.53 37.32 6.91
N ALA A 124 29.22 38.62 6.85
CA ALA A 124 28.82 39.29 5.61
C ALA A 124 29.94 39.26 4.54
N ARG A 125 31.21 39.44 4.93
CA ARG A 125 32.35 39.33 4.00
C ARG A 125 32.53 37.91 3.47
N GLN A 126 32.34 36.89 4.32
CA GLN A 126 32.40 35.49 3.88
C GLN A 126 31.26 35.12 2.93
N ASP A 127 30.04 35.61 3.19
CA ASP A 127 28.89 35.36 2.32
C ASP A 127 29.03 36.07 0.96
N GLN A 128 29.62 37.27 0.94
CA GLN A 128 29.89 38.01 -0.29
C GLN A 128 31.02 37.37 -1.11
N ALA A 129 32.09 36.89 -0.47
CA ALA A 129 33.14 36.12 -1.13
C ALA A 129 32.61 34.81 -1.75
N ARG A 130 31.64 34.14 -1.10
CA ARG A 130 30.96 32.95 -1.65
C ARG A 130 30.07 33.29 -2.84
N GLN A 131 29.39 34.43 -2.83
CA GLN A 131 28.60 34.89 -3.98
C GLN A 131 29.49 35.24 -5.17
N ASP A 132 30.62 35.91 -4.95
CA ASP A 132 31.56 36.26 -6.02
C ASP A 132 32.23 35.02 -6.63
N GLN A 133 32.51 34.00 -5.82
CA GLN A 133 33.06 32.72 -6.30
C GLN A 133 32.02 31.90 -7.08
N ALA A 134 30.75 31.98 -6.71
CA ALA A 134 29.65 31.35 -7.45
C ALA A 134 29.39 32.03 -8.81
N GLN A 135 29.55 33.36 -8.90
CA GLN A 135 29.39 34.09 -10.17
C GLN A 135 30.56 33.86 -11.14
N ARG A 136 31.78 33.62 -10.64
CA ARG A 136 32.94 33.27 -11.49
C ARG A 136 32.90 31.83 -12.03
N SER A 137 31.96 31.00 -11.56
CA SER A 137 31.80 29.60 -11.99
C SER A 137 30.67 29.41 -13.02
N ALA A 138 30.25 30.48 -13.70
CA ALA A 138 29.26 30.37 -14.76
C ALA A 138 29.81 29.56 -15.94
N PRO A 139 29.14 28.49 -16.38
CA PRO A 139 29.60 27.68 -17.51
C PRO A 139 29.56 28.48 -18.82
N THR A 140 30.63 28.37 -19.59
CA THR A 140 30.79 28.90 -20.95
C THR A 140 29.70 28.35 -21.88
N PRO A 141 29.26 29.10 -22.93
CA PRO A 141 28.17 28.66 -23.80
C PRO A 141 28.50 27.36 -24.53
N THR A 142 27.54 26.45 -24.36
CA THR A 142 27.37 25.08 -24.84
C THR A 142 27.90 24.80 -26.25
N GLU A 143 28.89 23.92 -26.31
CA GLU A 143 29.24 23.08 -27.45
C GLU A 143 27.99 22.26 -27.88
N PRO A 144 27.70 22.11 -29.18
CA PRO A 144 26.48 21.45 -29.66
C PRO A 144 26.37 20.02 -29.11
N ASP A 145 25.19 19.69 -28.56
CA ASP A 145 24.88 18.37 -28.01
C ASP A 145 25.33 17.27 -28.99
N PRO A 146 26.15 16.30 -28.56
CA PRO A 146 26.54 15.19 -29.42
C PRO A 146 25.28 14.44 -29.88
N PRO A 147 25.25 13.95 -31.12
CA PRO A 147 24.11 13.21 -31.64
C PRO A 147 23.76 12.05 -30.70
N PRO A 148 22.47 11.74 -30.50
CA PRO A 148 22.04 10.71 -29.57
C PRO A 148 22.69 9.38 -29.96
N ALA A 149 23.60 8.90 -29.11
CA ALA A 149 24.25 7.61 -29.26
C ALA A 149 23.20 6.52 -29.50
N ASP A 150 23.50 5.63 -30.46
CA ASP A 150 22.62 4.56 -30.93
C ASP A 150 21.91 3.87 -29.77
N VAL A 151 20.60 4.09 -29.72
CA VAL A 151 19.71 3.53 -28.70
C VAL A 151 19.75 2.03 -28.87
N THR A 152 20.50 1.34 -28.01
CA THR A 152 20.43 -0.13 -27.89
C THR A 152 18.97 -0.57 -28.01
N PRO A 153 18.62 -1.45 -28.97
CA PRO A 153 17.24 -1.77 -29.28
C PRO A 153 16.63 -2.40 -28.03
N SER A 154 15.80 -1.61 -27.34
CA SER A 154 15.06 -2.11 -26.20
C SER A 154 14.09 -3.16 -26.73
N VAL A 155 14.43 -4.44 -26.54
CA VAL A 155 13.60 -5.58 -26.94
C VAL A 155 12.19 -5.35 -26.39
N ASP A 156 11.25 -5.14 -27.31
CA ASP A 156 9.83 -5.02 -27.03
C ASP A 156 9.36 -6.38 -26.49
N LEU A 157 8.81 -6.39 -25.26
CA LEU A 157 8.41 -7.64 -24.61
C LEU A 157 7.05 -8.16 -25.07
N ARG A 158 6.38 -7.44 -25.98
CA ARG A 158 5.09 -7.88 -26.53
C ARG A 158 5.26 -9.21 -27.28
N PRO A 159 4.37 -10.19 -27.08
CA PRO A 159 4.32 -11.34 -27.96
C PRO A 159 3.93 -10.84 -29.37
N MET A 160 4.67 -11.26 -30.40
CA MET A 160 4.61 -10.63 -31.73
C MET A 160 3.24 -10.74 -32.42
N GLU A 161 2.33 -11.59 -31.94
CA GLU A 161 1.06 -11.91 -32.63
C GLU A 161 -0.17 -11.97 -31.71
N THR A 162 -0.07 -11.57 -30.45
CA THR A 162 -1.22 -11.68 -29.52
C THR A 162 -1.96 -10.36 -29.37
N ALA A 163 -3.27 -10.38 -29.62
CA ALA A 163 -4.18 -9.34 -29.17
C ALA A 163 -4.10 -9.19 -27.63
N PRO A 164 -4.31 -7.98 -27.09
CA PRO A 164 -4.36 -7.79 -25.65
C PRO A 164 -5.50 -8.61 -25.06
N ALA A 165 -5.21 -9.36 -23.99
CA ALA A 165 -6.22 -10.11 -23.25
C ALA A 165 -7.22 -9.18 -22.54
N GLN A 166 -6.78 -7.97 -22.22
CA GLN A 166 -7.65 -6.91 -21.71
C GLN A 166 -7.12 -5.53 -22.06
N HIS A 167 -8.05 -4.61 -22.34
CA HIS A 167 -7.78 -3.20 -22.62
C HIS A 167 -8.51 -2.30 -21.62
N TRP A 168 -7.88 -1.20 -21.22
CA TRP A 168 -8.48 -0.15 -20.41
C TRP A 168 -8.17 1.25 -20.95
N ASP A 169 -9.20 2.09 -21.01
CA ASP A 169 -9.05 3.54 -21.14
C ASP A 169 -8.73 4.14 -19.75
N VAL A 170 -7.47 4.56 -19.59
CA VAL A 170 -6.92 5.10 -18.34
C VAL A 170 -7.15 6.60 -18.21
N SER A 171 -7.42 7.29 -19.33
CA SER A 171 -7.68 8.73 -19.37
C SER A 171 -9.02 9.12 -18.77
N HIS A 172 -10.08 8.36 -19.06
CA HIS A 172 -11.44 8.81 -18.76
C HIS A 172 -12.23 7.87 -17.83
N LYS A 173 -12.02 6.56 -17.94
CA LYS A 173 -12.90 5.56 -17.29
C LYS A 173 -12.28 4.91 -16.06
N THR A 174 -11.00 4.56 -16.13
CA THR A 174 -10.35 3.73 -15.11
C THR A 174 -9.04 4.37 -14.67
N THR A 175 -8.79 4.51 -13.37
CA THR A 175 -7.47 4.98 -12.92
C THR A 175 -6.44 3.85 -13.01
N LEU A 176 -5.16 4.19 -13.26
CA LEU A 176 -4.08 3.18 -13.24
C LEU A 176 -4.05 2.39 -11.92
N ARG A 177 -4.36 3.05 -10.80
CA ARG A 177 -4.48 2.38 -9.48
C ARG A 177 -5.47 1.22 -9.53
N ARG A 178 -6.66 1.45 -10.12
CA ARG A 178 -7.70 0.42 -10.27
C ARG A 178 -7.27 -0.71 -11.21
N VAL A 179 -6.57 -0.38 -12.30
CA VAL A 179 -5.98 -1.38 -13.20
C VAL A 179 -5.00 -2.28 -12.43
N LEU A 180 -4.06 -1.68 -11.69
CA LEU A 180 -3.07 -2.44 -10.92
C LEU A 180 -3.72 -3.29 -9.81
N LEU A 181 -4.68 -2.75 -9.07
CA LEU A 181 -5.39 -3.52 -8.04
C LEU A 181 -6.18 -4.70 -8.62
N THR A 182 -6.75 -4.52 -9.82
CA THR A 182 -7.40 -5.61 -10.57
C THR A 182 -6.39 -6.70 -10.92
N LEU A 183 -5.19 -6.33 -11.37
CA LEU A 183 -4.13 -7.28 -11.70
C LEU A 183 -3.50 -7.94 -10.47
N VAL A 184 -3.43 -7.25 -9.32
CA VAL A 184 -3.03 -7.86 -8.04
C VAL A 184 -3.99 -8.97 -7.63
N SER A 185 -5.28 -8.80 -7.94
CA SER A 185 -6.32 -9.75 -7.57
C SER A 185 -6.42 -10.94 -8.52
N ARG A 186 -5.57 -11.00 -9.54
CA ARG A 186 -5.56 -12.07 -10.53
C ARG A 186 -4.28 -12.89 -10.40
N PRO A 187 -4.37 -14.20 -10.13
CA PRO A 187 -3.21 -15.07 -10.24
C PRO A 187 -2.78 -15.15 -11.71
N GLY A 188 -1.47 -15.26 -11.96
CA GLY A 188 -0.94 -15.40 -13.31
C GLY A 188 0.17 -14.41 -13.65
N THR A 189 0.69 -14.59 -14.86
CA THR A 189 1.81 -13.83 -15.42
C THR A 189 1.32 -13.02 -16.61
N GLY A 190 1.81 -11.78 -16.74
CA GLY A 190 1.52 -10.96 -17.90
C GLY A 190 2.38 -9.71 -18.02
N LEU A 191 2.21 -9.05 -19.16
CA LEU A 191 2.80 -7.77 -19.50
C LEU A 191 1.70 -6.72 -19.53
N LEU A 192 1.82 -5.70 -18.69
CA LEU A 192 0.98 -4.51 -18.76
C LEU A 192 1.73 -3.43 -19.53
N GLU A 193 1.24 -3.06 -20.71
CA GLU A 193 1.70 -1.92 -21.47
C GLU A 193 0.82 -0.71 -21.17
N LEU A 194 1.45 0.43 -20.86
CA LEU A 194 0.80 1.71 -20.62
C LEU A 194 1.23 2.69 -21.70
N ARG A 195 0.29 3.39 -22.34
CA ARG A 195 0.57 4.34 -23.41
C ARG A 195 0.18 5.76 -23.02
N SER A 196 1.04 6.72 -23.35
CA SER A 196 0.81 8.15 -23.21
C SER A 196 1.49 8.88 -24.38
N GLY A 197 0.72 9.09 -25.46
CA GLY A 197 1.23 9.58 -26.73
C GLY A 197 2.35 8.69 -27.27
N ARG A 198 3.53 9.28 -27.54
CA ARG A 198 4.72 8.56 -28.03
C ARG A 198 5.48 7.76 -26.96
N ARG A 199 5.11 7.92 -25.68
CA ARG A 199 5.77 7.23 -24.56
C ARG A 199 5.00 5.98 -24.18
N ARG A 200 5.71 4.89 -23.97
CA ARG A 200 5.17 3.63 -23.47
C ARG A 200 5.88 3.20 -22.20
N ALA A 201 5.19 2.52 -21.31
CA ALA A 201 5.78 1.83 -20.18
C ALA A 201 5.33 0.36 -20.19
N GLN A 202 6.26 -0.55 -19.98
CA GLN A 202 6.00 -1.99 -19.99
C GLN A 202 6.32 -2.55 -18.60
N LEU A 203 5.33 -3.14 -17.95
CA LEU A 203 5.42 -3.70 -16.60
C LEU A 203 5.25 -5.22 -16.70
N VAL A 204 6.26 -5.96 -16.25
CA VAL A 204 6.20 -7.42 -16.19
C VAL A 204 5.70 -7.84 -14.81
N ILE A 205 4.53 -8.48 -14.79
CA ILE A 205 3.78 -8.78 -13.59
C ILE A 205 3.62 -10.28 -13.46
N ARG A 206 3.79 -10.80 -12.24
CA ARG A 206 3.41 -12.17 -11.90
C ARG A 206 2.86 -12.25 -10.48
N ASP A 207 1.67 -12.84 -10.35
CA ASP A 207 1.00 -13.09 -9.07
C ASP A 207 0.94 -11.81 -8.18
N GLY A 208 0.52 -10.69 -8.79
CA GLY A 208 0.43 -9.39 -8.12
C GLY A 208 1.76 -8.70 -7.78
N GLN A 209 2.89 -9.27 -8.19
CA GLN A 209 4.22 -8.70 -8.02
C GLN A 209 4.75 -8.11 -9.33
N LEU A 210 5.45 -6.99 -9.23
CA LEU A 210 6.18 -6.35 -10.33
C LEU A 210 7.63 -6.87 -10.35
N TYR A 211 8.06 -7.42 -11.48
CA TYR A 211 9.41 -7.97 -11.67
C TYR A 211 10.31 -7.06 -12.51
N ASP A 212 9.76 -6.44 -13.56
CA ASP A 212 10.48 -5.46 -14.37
C ASP A 212 9.58 -4.30 -14.79
N LEU A 213 10.18 -3.15 -15.02
CA LEU A 213 9.53 -1.95 -15.52
C LEU A 213 10.46 -1.23 -16.49
N ARG A 214 10.02 -1.15 -17.74
CA ARG A 214 10.71 -0.48 -18.84
C ARG A 214 9.94 0.75 -19.29
N LEU A 215 10.68 1.79 -19.65
CA LEU A 215 10.13 2.99 -20.26
C LEU A 215 10.66 3.06 -21.69
N LEU A 216 9.78 3.36 -22.63
CA LEU A 216 10.07 3.45 -24.06
C LEU A 216 9.66 4.85 -24.56
N PRO A 217 10.57 5.62 -25.17
CA PRO A 217 12.00 5.33 -25.33
C PRO A 217 12.72 5.25 -23.97
N SER A 218 13.80 4.46 -23.93
CA SER A 218 14.62 4.32 -22.73
C SER A 218 15.30 5.65 -22.39
N SER A 219 15.23 6.05 -21.13
CA SER A 219 15.92 7.24 -20.65
C SER A 219 17.15 6.80 -19.85
N PRO A 220 18.38 7.18 -20.26
CA PRO A 220 19.59 6.77 -19.55
C PRO A 220 19.56 7.25 -18.09
N LYS A 221 19.04 8.45 -17.83
CA LYS A 221 18.81 8.98 -16.47
C LYS A 221 17.92 8.11 -15.58
N ARG A 222 17.15 7.17 -16.14
CA ARG A 222 16.25 6.24 -15.44
C ARG A 222 16.71 4.77 -15.56
N ALA A 223 17.84 4.51 -16.19
CA ALA A 223 18.47 3.20 -16.22
C ALA A 223 18.92 2.79 -14.81
N LEU A 224 19.09 1.47 -14.60
CA LEU A 224 19.51 0.92 -13.31
C LEU A 224 20.87 1.45 -12.88
N LEU A 225 21.84 1.49 -13.80
CA LEU A 225 23.21 1.89 -13.51
C LEU A 225 23.28 3.36 -13.12
N SER A 226 22.67 4.26 -13.90
CA SER A 226 22.56 5.68 -13.53
C SER A 226 21.77 5.92 -12.24
N PHE A 227 20.86 5.00 -11.86
CA PHE A 227 20.18 5.04 -10.56
C PHE A 227 21.12 4.64 -9.41
N MET A 228 21.98 3.62 -9.60
CA MET A 228 22.96 3.19 -8.60
C MET A 228 24.11 4.19 -8.43
N VAL A 229 24.61 4.77 -9.51
CA VAL A 229 25.66 5.81 -9.50
C VAL A 229 25.20 7.04 -8.72
N ARG A 230 24.00 7.56 -9.01
CA ARG A 230 23.43 8.69 -8.25
C ARG A 230 23.17 8.38 -6.78
N GLY A 231 22.97 7.11 -6.45
CA GLY A 231 22.82 6.65 -5.07
C GLY A 231 24.15 6.43 -4.34
N GLY A 232 25.29 6.66 -5.00
CA GLY A 232 26.62 6.38 -4.45
C GLY A 232 26.91 4.89 -4.22
N LYS A 233 26.15 4.00 -4.88
CA LYS A 233 26.26 2.53 -4.70
C LYS A 233 27.14 1.85 -5.75
N LEU A 234 27.54 2.60 -6.76
CA LEU A 234 28.36 2.15 -7.88
C LEU A 234 29.15 3.37 -8.39
N SER A 235 30.43 3.21 -8.71
CA SER A 235 31.20 4.28 -9.36
C SER A 235 30.79 4.42 -10.84
N PRO A 236 31.00 5.59 -11.46
CA PRO A 236 30.75 5.77 -12.90
C PRO A 236 31.55 4.79 -13.76
N GLU A 237 32.83 4.57 -13.44
CA GLU A 237 33.72 3.63 -14.14
C GLU A 237 33.19 2.18 -14.06
N ALA A 238 32.77 1.75 -12.87
CA ALA A 238 32.17 0.43 -12.69
C ALA A 238 30.82 0.30 -13.44
N ALA A 239 30.09 1.39 -13.62
CA ALA A 239 28.87 1.38 -14.43
C ALA A 239 29.18 1.16 -15.93
N GLU A 240 30.22 1.80 -16.45
CA GLU A 240 30.68 1.61 -17.84
C GLU A 240 31.18 0.18 -18.07
N GLU A 241 31.94 -0.37 -17.12
CA GLU A 241 32.41 -1.76 -17.16
C GLU A 241 31.24 -2.75 -17.23
N VAL A 242 30.22 -2.55 -16.39
CA VAL A 242 29.00 -3.37 -16.40
C VAL A 242 28.24 -3.22 -17.72
N GLU A 243 28.17 -2.02 -18.28
CA GLU A 243 27.54 -1.77 -19.59
C GLU A 243 28.28 -2.45 -20.73
N ALA A 244 29.62 -2.43 -20.72
CA ALA A 244 30.44 -3.16 -21.68
C ALA A 244 30.22 -4.67 -21.55
N PHE A 245 30.25 -5.20 -20.33
CA PHE A 245 30.00 -6.62 -20.06
C PHE A 245 28.60 -7.04 -20.51
N ALA A 246 27.58 -6.24 -20.19
CA ALA A 246 26.20 -6.49 -20.57
C ALA A 246 26.02 -6.55 -22.10
N ARG A 247 26.65 -5.61 -22.82
CA ARG A 247 26.65 -5.58 -24.30
C ARG A 247 27.37 -6.79 -24.89
N GLN A 248 28.57 -7.11 -24.40
CA GLN A 248 29.38 -8.23 -24.89
C GLN A 248 28.65 -9.58 -24.76
N HIS A 249 27.91 -9.78 -23.66
CA HIS A 249 27.25 -11.04 -23.36
C HIS A 249 25.76 -11.07 -23.73
N GLY A 250 25.21 -9.96 -24.26
CA GLY A 250 23.77 -9.85 -24.56
C GLY A 250 22.87 -10.04 -23.33
N VAL A 251 23.33 -9.64 -22.13
CA VAL A 251 22.58 -9.76 -20.88
C VAL A 251 22.07 -8.41 -20.39
N SER A 252 21.06 -8.42 -19.51
CA SER A 252 20.59 -7.19 -18.89
C SER A 252 21.65 -6.61 -17.93
N PRO A 253 21.72 -5.28 -17.74
CA PRO A 253 22.64 -4.67 -16.77
C PRO A 253 22.46 -5.20 -15.34
N ALA A 254 21.23 -5.57 -14.98
CA ALA A 254 20.94 -6.19 -13.69
C ALA A 254 21.58 -7.58 -13.55
N LYS A 255 21.56 -8.39 -14.60
CA LYS A 255 22.19 -9.71 -14.63
C LYS A 255 23.71 -9.60 -14.67
N ALA A 256 24.25 -8.63 -15.42
CA ALA A 256 25.68 -8.31 -15.43
C ALA A 256 26.20 -7.95 -14.03
N LEU A 257 25.52 -7.05 -13.29
CA LEU A 257 25.87 -6.72 -11.91
C LEU A 257 25.91 -7.93 -10.98
N LEU A 258 24.97 -8.88 -11.14
CA LEU A 258 24.96 -10.11 -10.33
C LEU A 258 26.09 -11.06 -10.70
N GLY A 259 26.59 -11.01 -11.94
CA GLY A 259 27.77 -11.75 -12.38
C GLY A 259 29.10 -11.13 -11.92
N MET A 260 29.07 -9.86 -11.48
CA MET A 260 30.26 -9.09 -11.06
C MET A 260 30.15 -8.66 -9.58
N PRO A 261 30.15 -9.61 -8.62
CA PRO A 261 29.88 -9.32 -7.21
C PRO A 261 30.93 -8.43 -6.53
N HIS A 262 32.11 -8.25 -7.13
CA HIS A 262 33.17 -7.36 -6.65
C HIS A 262 32.84 -5.88 -6.86
N LEU A 263 32.00 -5.53 -7.85
CA LEU A 263 31.58 -4.15 -8.09
C LEU A 263 30.43 -3.74 -7.17
N ALA A 264 29.50 -4.65 -6.91
CA ALA A 264 28.39 -4.41 -5.99
C ALA A 264 27.90 -5.73 -5.37
N PRO A 265 27.71 -5.80 -4.04
CA PRO A 265 27.14 -6.98 -3.40
C PRO A 265 25.73 -7.31 -3.96
N PRO A 266 25.38 -8.59 -4.17
CA PRO A 266 24.08 -8.97 -4.74
C PRO A 266 22.86 -8.41 -3.98
N GLU A 267 22.98 -8.26 -2.66
CA GLU A 267 21.93 -7.67 -1.82
C GLU A 267 21.69 -6.19 -2.15
N VAL A 268 22.77 -5.43 -2.38
CA VAL A 268 22.72 -4.02 -2.77
C VAL A 268 22.13 -3.87 -4.17
N VAL A 269 22.47 -4.77 -5.09
CA VAL A 269 21.90 -4.83 -6.45
C VAL A 269 20.39 -5.07 -6.38
N ARG A 270 19.95 -6.13 -5.69
CA ARG A 270 18.52 -6.45 -5.53
C ARG A 270 17.74 -5.29 -4.89
N ALA A 271 18.26 -4.74 -3.79
CA ALA A 271 17.63 -3.60 -3.12
C ALA A 271 17.54 -2.35 -4.02
N SER A 272 18.53 -2.12 -4.87
CA SER A 272 18.54 -1.01 -5.84
C SER A 272 17.55 -1.21 -6.97
N ILE A 273 17.41 -2.44 -7.48
CA ILE A 273 16.37 -2.79 -8.45
C ILE A 273 14.98 -2.59 -7.84
N SER A 274 14.72 -3.13 -6.63
CA SER A 274 13.40 -2.93 -5.97
C SER A 274 13.11 -1.44 -5.76
N SER A 275 14.11 -0.65 -5.37
CA SER A 275 13.97 0.80 -5.16
C SER A 275 13.66 1.53 -6.47
N ARG A 276 14.35 1.18 -7.56
CA ARG A 276 14.08 1.70 -8.90
C ARG A 276 12.65 1.35 -9.35
N LEU A 277 12.23 0.10 -9.20
CA LEU A 277 10.88 -0.34 -9.57
C LEU A 277 9.80 0.45 -8.82
N ARG A 278 9.94 0.61 -7.50
CA ARG A 278 9.03 1.45 -6.69
C ARG A 278 9.01 2.90 -7.16
N TYR A 279 10.18 3.48 -7.41
CA TYR A 279 10.31 4.86 -7.88
C TYR A 279 9.62 5.06 -9.23
N LEU A 280 9.88 4.19 -10.20
CA LEU A 280 9.28 4.28 -11.54
C LEU A 280 7.77 4.04 -11.50
N LEU A 281 7.30 3.04 -10.75
CA LEU A 281 5.88 2.77 -10.60
C LEU A 281 5.14 3.94 -9.94
N ARG A 282 5.71 4.55 -8.88
CA ARG A 282 5.15 5.76 -8.25
C ARG A 282 5.02 6.90 -9.26
N ARG A 283 6.03 7.12 -10.10
CA ARG A 283 5.97 8.16 -11.14
C ARG A 283 4.91 7.88 -12.20
N LEU A 284 4.71 6.63 -12.59
CA LEU A 284 3.65 6.26 -13.53
C LEU A 284 2.25 6.47 -12.93
N LEU A 285 2.09 6.20 -11.64
CA LEU A 285 0.84 6.44 -10.92
C LEU A 285 0.46 7.92 -10.77
N ASP A 286 1.43 8.82 -10.96
CA ASP A 286 1.22 10.28 -10.99
C ASP A 286 1.18 10.84 -12.43
N ALA A 287 1.41 10.00 -13.45
CA ALA A 287 1.44 10.42 -14.84
C ALA A 287 0.05 10.42 -15.47
N GLU A 288 -0.17 11.31 -16.44
CA GLU A 288 -1.33 11.28 -17.33
C GLU A 288 -1.12 10.19 -18.38
N LEU A 289 -1.89 9.11 -18.28
CA LEU A 289 -1.83 7.95 -19.15
C LEU A 289 -3.14 7.87 -19.95
N GLY A 290 -3.04 7.49 -21.22
CA GLY A 290 -4.22 7.33 -22.09
C GLY A 290 -4.78 5.92 -22.00
N GLU A 291 -3.95 4.92 -22.32
CA GLU A 291 -4.41 3.54 -22.48
C GLU A 291 -3.56 2.56 -21.69
N ALA A 292 -4.15 1.42 -21.33
CA ALA A 292 -3.46 0.27 -20.78
C ALA A 292 -3.90 -1.02 -21.48
N ASP A 293 -2.94 -1.82 -21.91
CA ASP A 293 -3.13 -3.12 -22.56
C ASP A 293 -2.46 -4.20 -21.71
N TYR A 294 -3.18 -5.27 -21.38
CA TYR A 294 -2.61 -6.43 -20.68
C TYR A 294 -2.52 -7.63 -21.61
N TYR A 295 -1.31 -8.16 -21.72
CA TYR A 295 -0.99 -9.37 -22.48
C TYR A 295 -0.68 -10.48 -21.49
N ARG A 296 -1.31 -11.64 -21.66
CA ARG A 296 -0.98 -12.83 -20.87
C ARG A 296 0.35 -13.38 -21.36
N LEU A 297 1.22 -13.75 -20.43
CA LEU A 297 2.46 -14.45 -20.74
C LEU A 297 2.39 -15.83 -20.09
N ASP A 298 2.94 -16.84 -20.76
CA ASP A 298 3.03 -18.19 -20.19
C ASP A 298 4.04 -18.19 -19.04
N GLU A 299 5.20 -17.57 -19.26
CA GLU A 299 6.28 -17.50 -18.28
C GLU A 299 6.93 -16.12 -18.25
N VAL A 300 7.44 -15.73 -17.07
CA VAL A 300 8.33 -14.57 -16.96
C VAL A 300 9.71 -15.01 -17.40
N PRO A 301 10.37 -14.32 -18.36
CA PRO A 301 11.75 -14.61 -18.71
C PRO A 301 12.64 -14.67 -17.47
N SER A 302 13.39 -15.76 -17.29
CA SER A 302 14.21 -16.01 -16.10
C SER A 302 15.21 -14.88 -15.81
N SER A 303 15.64 -14.17 -16.86
CA SER A 303 16.48 -12.96 -16.77
C SER A 303 15.86 -11.80 -16.00
N LEU A 304 14.54 -11.78 -15.82
CA LEU A 304 13.79 -10.74 -15.11
C LEU A 304 13.45 -11.14 -13.66
N LEU A 305 13.61 -12.41 -13.30
CA LEU A 305 13.29 -12.95 -11.98
C LEU A 305 14.40 -12.67 -10.94
N ILE A 306 14.90 -11.44 -10.89
CA ILE A 306 15.97 -11.03 -9.96
C ILE A 306 15.40 -10.57 -8.61
N THR A 307 14.41 -9.70 -8.66
CA THR A 307 13.69 -9.20 -7.48
C THR A 307 12.27 -8.87 -7.89
N SER A 308 11.36 -8.91 -6.92
CA SER A 308 9.98 -8.51 -7.11
C SER A 308 9.58 -7.39 -6.15
N VAL A 309 8.55 -6.64 -6.52
CA VAL A 309 7.95 -5.59 -5.69
C VAL A 309 6.44 -5.80 -5.63
N PRO A 310 5.83 -5.88 -4.43
CA PRO A 310 4.38 -6.01 -4.33
C PRO A 310 3.71 -4.73 -4.82
N MET A 311 2.95 -4.82 -5.91
CA MET A 311 2.33 -3.64 -6.54
C MET A 311 1.34 -2.97 -5.58
N VAL A 312 0.59 -3.77 -4.83
CA VAL A 312 -0.36 -3.27 -3.84
C VAL A 312 0.31 -2.42 -2.76
N GLY A 313 1.51 -2.79 -2.33
CA GLY A 313 2.27 -1.99 -1.38
C GLY A 313 2.67 -0.63 -1.96
N VAL A 314 2.98 -0.56 -3.25
CA VAL A 314 3.30 0.72 -3.90
C VAL A 314 2.06 1.61 -4.04
N VAL A 315 0.94 1.05 -4.49
CA VAL A 315 -0.34 1.76 -4.61
C VAL A 315 -0.80 2.26 -3.24
N PHE A 316 -0.76 1.40 -2.22
CA PHE A 316 -1.10 1.73 -0.85
C PHE A 316 -0.26 2.89 -0.31
N ASN A 317 1.07 2.82 -0.43
CA ASN A 317 1.95 3.87 0.07
C ASN A 317 1.74 5.20 -0.66
N GLN A 318 1.47 5.16 -1.97
CA GLN A 318 1.14 6.38 -2.72
C GLN A 318 -0.19 7.00 -2.23
N MET A 319 -1.22 6.18 -1.98
CA MET A 319 -2.48 6.66 -1.45
C MET A 319 -2.31 7.25 -0.05
N ARG A 320 -1.56 6.57 0.83
CA ARG A 320 -1.24 7.09 2.16
C ARG A 320 -0.55 8.45 2.07
N ASP A 321 0.47 8.58 1.23
CA ASP A 321 1.20 9.83 1.02
C ASP A 321 0.27 10.95 0.50
N ALA A 322 -0.70 10.60 -0.34
CA ALA A 322 -1.70 11.55 -0.85
C ALA A 322 -2.69 12.03 0.21
N HIS A 323 -2.94 11.24 1.27
CA HIS A 323 -3.77 11.63 2.40
C HIS A 323 -2.96 12.30 3.54
N SER A 324 -1.66 11.99 3.67
CA SER A 324 -0.79 12.60 4.68
C SER A 324 -0.16 13.93 4.23
N GLY A 325 -0.16 14.23 2.94
CA GLY A 325 0.44 15.44 2.39
C GLY A 325 -0.26 16.74 2.82
N ARG A 326 0.41 17.88 2.59
CA ARG A 326 -0.08 19.26 2.89
C ARG A 326 -1.43 19.63 2.24
N PHE A 327 -1.96 18.80 1.35
CA PHE A 327 -3.26 18.99 0.71
C PHE A 327 -4.38 18.44 1.61
N SER A 328 -4.77 19.24 2.60
CA SER A 328 -5.81 18.94 3.61
C SER A 328 -7.15 18.46 3.02
N GLY A 329 -7.48 18.83 1.77
CA GLY A 329 -8.78 18.53 1.16
C GLY A 329 -9.10 17.04 0.99
N ARG A 330 -8.12 16.19 0.65
CA ARG A 330 -8.38 14.74 0.50
C ARG A 330 -8.60 14.07 1.85
N ARG A 331 -7.81 14.48 2.84
CA ARG A 331 -7.96 14.00 4.21
C ARG A 331 -9.32 14.38 4.79
N GLY A 332 -9.72 15.65 4.67
CA GLY A 332 -11.01 16.12 5.17
C GLY A 332 -12.18 15.34 4.58
N ARG A 333 -12.16 15.09 3.26
CA ARG A 333 -13.18 14.24 2.59
C ARG A 333 -13.19 12.81 3.09
N THR A 334 -12.03 12.21 3.36
CA THR A 334 -11.96 10.86 3.93
C THR A 334 -12.50 10.85 5.35
N GLU A 335 -12.11 11.81 6.18
CA GLU A 335 -12.62 11.94 7.55
C GLU A 335 -14.14 12.13 7.57
N GLU A 336 -14.67 13.01 6.71
CA GLU A 336 -16.10 13.24 6.54
C GLU A 336 -16.82 11.99 6.06
N LYS A 337 -16.27 11.28 5.06
CA LYS A 337 -16.81 10.01 4.56
C LYS A 337 -16.88 8.93 5.65
N LEU A 338 -15.88 8.85 6.51
CA LEU A 338 -15.77 7.81 7.54
C LEU A 338 -16.49 8.19 8.84
N ARG A 339 -16.88 9.46 9.02
CA ARG A 339 -17.55 9.95 10.22
C ARG A 339 -18.85 9.18 10.48
N GLY A 340 -19.03 8.71 11.71
CA GLY A 340 -20.16 7.87 12.11
C GLY A 340 -20.18 6.46 11.50
N MET A 341 -19.23 6.07 10.65
CA MET A 341 -19.21 4.74 10.04
C MET A 341 -18.56 3.71 10.97
N GLN A 342 -19.04 2.47 10.90
CA GLN A 342 -18.37 1.31 11.48
C GLN A 342 -17.27 0.82 10.54
N LEU A 343 -16.07 0.72 11.08
CA LEU A 343 -14.85 0.34 10.39
C LEU A 343 -14.37 -1.01 10.88
N GLU A 344 -14.06 -1.89 9.94
CA GLU A 344 -13.46 -3.19 10.19
C GLU A 344 -12.40 -3.47 9.13
N ARG A 345 -11.34 -4.21 9.48
CA ARG A 345 -10.39 -4.69 8.46
C ARG A 345 -11.09 -5.71 7.57
N ARG A 346 -10.98 -5.55 6.24
CA ARG A 346 -11.43 -6.55 5.29
C ARG A 346 -10.29 -7.53 5.02
N THR A 347 -10.51 -8.82 5.25
CA THR A 347 -9.52 -9.85 4.88
C THR A 347 -9.57 -10.07 3.37
N SER A 348 -8.55 -9.60 2.66
CA SER A 348 -8.34 -9.96 1.25
C SER A 348 -7.61 -11.30 1.15
N LEU A 349 -8.14 -12.23 0.36
CA LEU A 349 -7.41 -13.46 0.00
C LEU A 349 -6.34 -13.22 -1.07
N MET A 350 -6.39 -12.06 -1.75
CA MET A 350 -5.55 -11.75 -2.91
C MET A 350 -4.15 -11.32 -2.50
N PHE A 351 -4.02 -10.61 -1.38
CA PHE A 351 -2.73 -10.15 -0.88
C PHE A 351 -2.74 -10.00 0.64
N SER A 352 -1.58 -10.23 1.24
CA SER A 352 -1.38 -10.12 2.69
C SER A 352 -1.07 -8.68 3.10
N PHE A 353 -1.55 -8.26 4.29
CA PHE A 353 -1.15 -7.00 4.93
C PHE A 353 0.38 -6.84 5.07
N ASN A 354 1.13 -7.95 5.13
CA ASN A 354 2.59 -7.94 5.13
C ASN A 354 3.19 -7.28 3.87
N GLN A 355 2.47 -7.31 2.75
CA GLN A 355 2.93 -6.75 1.48
C GLN A 355 2.78 -5.21 1.41
N LEU A 356 2.03 -4.61 2.34
CA LEU A 356 1.84 -3.16 2.40
C LEU A 356 3.07 -2.42 2.97
N GLY A 357 3.92 -3.14 3.71
CA GLY A 357 5.07 -2.55 4.40
C GLY A 357 4.67 -1.69 5.61
N LEU A 358 3.63 -2.10 6.34
CA LEU A 358 3.17 -1.41 7.55
C LEU A 358 4.24 -1.40 8.64
N LYS A 359 4.40 -0.26 9.32
CA LYS A 359 5.19 -0.11 10.55
C LYS A 359 4.49 -0.84 11.72
N LEU A 360 5.22 -1.04 12.82
CA LEU A 360 4.71 -1.76 13.99
C LEU A 360 3.41 -1.15 14.56
N HIS A 361 3.35 0.17 14.71
CA HIS A 361 2.16 0.86 15.24
C HIS A 361 0.98 0.85 14.26
N GLU A 362 1.24 1.02 12.96
CA GLU A 362 0.22 0.86 11.91
C GLU A 362 -0.36 -0.56 11.92
N ARG A 363 0.50 -1.55 12.12
CA ARG A 363 0.09 -2.95 12.25
C ARG A 363 -0.73 -3.19 13.52
N GLN A 364 -0.41 -2.54 14.64
CA GLN A 364 -1.21 -2.60 15.86
C GLN A 364 -2.62 -2.03 15.64
N LEU A 365 -2.77 -0.91 14.92
CA LEU A 365 -4.08 -0.38 14.54
C LEU A 365 -4.88 -1.42 13.76
N VAL A 366 -4.30 -1.98 12.71
CA VAL A 366 -4.97 -2.97 11.84
C VAL A 366 -5.30 -4.27 12.58
N ASP A 367 -4.33 -4.84 13.32
CA ASP A 367 -4.46 -6.16 13.91
C ASP A 367 -5.21 -6.16 15.26
N ARG A 368 -5.30 -5.03 15.97
CA ARG A 368 -5.98 -4.95 17.28
C ARG A 368 -7.23 -4.09 17.26
N VAL A 369 -7.17 -2.89 16.67
CA VAL A 369 -8.29 -1.95 16.71
C VAL A 369 -9.33 -2.34 15.66
N LEU A 370 -8.90 -2.51 14.41
CA LEU A 370 -9.76 -2.88 13.28
C LEU A 370 -10.07 -4.39 13.18
N ALA A 371 -9.67 -5.19 14.16
CA ALA A 371 -9.98 -6.61 14.22
C ALA A 371 -11.46 -6.90 14.53
N LYS A 372 -12.20 -5.90 14.99
CA LYS A 372 -13.65 -5.93 15.22
C LYS A 372 -14.26 -4.67 14.61
N PRO A 373 -15.54 -4.70 14.20
CA PRO A 373 -16.26 -3.49 13.80
C PRO A 373 -16.26 -2.46 14.92
N ARG A 374 -15.85 -1.23 14.62
CA ARG A 374 -15.83 -0.10 15.56
C ARG A 374 -16.20 1.19 14.85
N LEU A 375 -16.91 2.08 15.55
CA LEU A 375 -17.16 3.43 15.04
C LEU A 375 -15.83 4.17 14.80
N PHE A 376 -15.79 4.96 13.74
CA PHE A 376 -14.62 5.74 13.34
C PHE A 376 -14.03 6.57 14.49
N GLU A 377 -14.87 7.23 15.28
CA GLU A 377 -14.47 8.04 16.44
C GLU A 377 -13.74 7.18 17.48
N LYS A 378 -14.23 5.95 17.71
CA LYS A 378 -13.59 5.01 18.63
C LYS A 378 -12.29 4.45 18.06
N VAL A 379 -12.18 4.30 16.74
CA VAL A 379 -10.93 3.92 16.08
C VAL A 379 -9.88 5.01 16.26
N LEU A 380 -10.24 6.29 16.11
CA LEU A 380 -9.33 7.42 16.37
C LEU A 380 -8.85 7.44 17.83
N GLU A 381 -9.76 7.24 18.79
CA GLU A 381 -9.43 7.24 20.22
C GLU A 381 -8.48 6.08 20.61
N LEU A 382 -8.68 4.89 20.05
CA LEU A 382 -7.88 3.70 20.35
C LEU A 382 -6.61 3.57 19.48
N SER A 383 -6.42 4.48 18.52
CA SER A 383 -5.31 4.39 17.58
C SER A 383 -3.97 4.65 18.28
N PRO A 384 -2.94 3.81 18.03
CA PRO A 384 -1.58 4.10 18.49
C PRO A 384 -0.88 5.18 17.64
N LEU A 385 -1.54 5.71 16.61
CA LEU A 385 -1.01 6.73 15.71
C LEU A 385 -1.70 8.08 15.96
N PRO A 386 -1.07 9.21 15.60
CA PRO A 386 -1.76 10.49 15.54
C PRO A 386 -3.04 10.42 14.69
N SER A 387 -4.06 11.22 15.02
CA SER A 387 -5.34 11.25 14.29
C SER A 387 -5.12 11.42 12.77
N ASP A 388 -4.24 12.36 12.40
CA ASP A 388 -3.86 12.66 11.02
C ASP A 388 -3.33 11.44 10.27
N GLU A 389 -2.39 10.72 10.87
CA GLU A 389 -1.80 9.51 10.30
C GLU A 389 -2.81 8.36 10.27
N THR A 390 -3.69 8.28 11.28
CA THR A 390 -4.77 7.30 11.35
C THR A 390 -5.75 7.47 10.19
N VAL A 391 -6.24 8.69 9.95
CA VAL A 391 -7.14 8.99 8.82
C VAL A 391 -6.46 8.70 7.49
N ALA A 392 -5.18 9.07 7.34
CA ALA A 392 -4.44 8.78 6.10
C ALA A 392 -4.26 7.28 5.85
N LEU A 393 -3.99 6.51 6.91
CA LEU A 393 -3.90 5.06 6.85
C LEU A 393 -5.25 4.41 6.52
N LEU A 394 -6.34 4.84 7.17
CA LEU A 394 -7.69 4.35 6.89
C LEU A 394 -8.11 4.65 5.44
N GLY A 395 -7.85 5.86 4.95
CA GLY A 395 -8.10 6.22 3.55
C GLY A 395 -7.29 5.38 2.57
N ALA A 396 -6.03 5.09 2.89
CA ALA A 396 -5.21 4.21 2.06
C ALA A 396 -5.71 2.75 2.07
N LEU A 397 -6.17 2.24 3.22
CA LEU A 397 -6.75 0.90 3.35
C LEU A 397 -8.07 0.77 2.57
N ASP A 398 -8.95 1.78 2.68
CA ASP A 398 -10.19 1.87 1.90
C ASP A 398 -9.88 1.88 0.39
N ALA A 399 -8.93 2.71 -0.04
CA ALA A 399 -8.54 2.82 -1.45
C ALA A 399 -8.00 1.52 -2.07
N VAL A 400 -7.40 0.63 -1.27
CA VAL A 400 -6.94 -0.69 -1.74
C VAL A 400 -7.92 -1.82 -1.43
N GLY A 401 -9.12 -1.51 -0.91
CA GLY A 401 -10.16 -2.50 -0.62
C GLY A 401 -9.89 -3.37 0.61
N LEU A 402 -9.09 -2.89 1.56
CA LEU A 402 -8.76 -3.57 2.83
C LEU A 402 -9.50 -3.01 4.05
N LEU A 403 -10.35 -2.01 3.86
CA LEU A 403 -11.24 -1.49 4.90
C LEU A 403 -12.69 -1.81 4.51
N SER A 404 -13.45 -2.36 5.45
CA SER A 404 -14.91 -2.42 5.38
C SER A 404 -15.44 -1.16 6.07
N VAL A 405 -16.32 -0.44 5.39
CA VAL A 405 -16.98 0.77 5.88
C VAL A 405 -18.48 0.50 5.83
N GLN A 406 -19.12 0.47 6.99
CA GLN A 406 -20.54 0.13 7.13
C GLN A 406 -21.26 1.25 7.86
N SER A 407 -22.47 1.62 7.41
CA SER A 407 -23.31 2.57 8.13
C SER A 407 -23.87 1.90 9.40
N PRO A 408 -23.81 2.55 10.57
CA PRO A 408 -24.38 2.00 11.80
C PRO A 408 -25.90 1.83 11.63
N GLY A 409 -26.42 0.64 11.94
CA GLY A 409 -27.85 0.33 11.88
C GLY A 409 -28.32 -0.31 10.57
N LEU A 410 -27.53 -0.25 9.50
CA LEU A 410 -27.72 -1.08 8.32
C LEU A 410 -26.81 -2.30 8.47
N SER A 411 -27.34 -3.34 9.10
CA SER A 411 -26.72 -4.66 9.11
C SER A 411 -26.27 -5.02 7.68
N SER A 412 -25.12 -5.69 7.57
CA SER A 412 -24.39 -6.06 6.35
C SER A 412 -25.14 -6.92 5.31
N LEU A 413 -26.46 -6.90 5.30
CA LEU A 413 -27.36 -7.73 4.51
C LEU A 413 -27.88 -7.04 3.24
N GLN A 414 -27.65 -5.74 3.02
CA GLN A 414 -28.32 -5.01 1.93
C GLN A 414 -27.43 -4.34 0.87
N SER A 415 -26.09 -4.29 1.01
CA SER A 415 -25.27 -3.48 0.08
C SER A 415 -24.43 -4.23 -0.95
N SER A 416 -24.28 -5.55 -0.86
CA SER A 416 -23.68 -6.35 -1.93
C SER A 416 -24.80 -7.01 -2.70
N SER A 417 -24.96 -6.65 -3.98
CA SER A 417 -25.78 -7.43 -4.89
C SER A 417 -25.33 -8.87 -4.76
N TRP A 418 -26.27 -9.81 -4.59
CA TRP A 418 -25.99 -11.24 -4.53
C TRP A 418 -25.01 -11.70 -5.63
N ALA A 419 -25.07 -11.07 -6.81
CA ALA A 419 -24.16 -11.32 -7.93
C ALA A 419 -22.70 -10.91 -7.65
N GLU A 420 -22.47 -9.86 -6.86
CA GLU A 420 -21.12 -9.45 -6.43
C GLU A 420 -20.56 -10.41 -5.38
N GLU A 421 -21.37 -10.82 -4.41
CA GLU A 421 -20.97 -11.82 -3.41
C GLU A 421 -20.64 -13.16 -4.08
N TYR A 422 -21.46 -13.56 -5.05
CA TYR A 422 -21.23 -14.76 -5.85
C TYR A 422 -19.93 -14.68 -6.67
N LYS A 423 -19.69 -13.57 -7.39
CA LYS A 423 -18.44 -13.35 -8.14
C LYS A 423 -17.23 -13.35 -7.21
N GLU A 424 -17.34 -12.72 -6.04
CA GLU A 424 -16.27 -12.72 -5.05
C GLU A 424 -16.03 -14.13 -4.48
N ALA A 425 -17.08 -14.90 -4.21
CA ALA A 425 -16.97 -16.28 -3.76
C ALA A 425 -16.24 -17.17 -4.79
N ILE A 426 -16.57 -17.05 -6.08
CA ILE A 426 -15.89 -17.78 -7.16
C ILE A 426 -14.41 -17.36 -7.24
N ALA A 427 -14.13 -16.05 -7.23
CA ALA A 427 -12.75 -15.56 -7.28
C ALA A 427 -11.94 -16.06 -6.08
N ARG A 428 -12.54 -16.11 -4.89
CA ARG A 428 -11.91 -16.68 -3.68
C ARG A 428 -11.61 -18.18 -3.83
N LEU A 429 -12.53 -18.94 -4.43
CA LEU A 429 -12.30 -20.37 -4.73
C LEU A 429 -11.15 -20.54 -5.72
N GLU A 430 -11.15 -19.80 -6.83
CA GLU A 430 -10.10 -19.85 -7.86
C GLU A 430 -8.72 -19.55 -7.30
N VAL A 431 -8.59 -18.49 -6.49
CA VAL A 431 -7.31 -18.13 -5.89
C VAL A 431 -6.86 -19.17 -4.88
N MET A 432 -7.77 -19.75 -4.10
CA MET A 432 -7.39 -20.78 -3.14
C MET A 432 -6.91 -22.06 -3.85
N GLU A 433 -7.59 -22.49 -4.92
CA GLU A 433 -7.15 -23.63 -5.73
C GLU A 433 -5.76 -23.39 -6.34
N ALA A 434 -5.54 -22.21 -6.94
CA ALA A 434 -4.24 -21.86 -7.50
C ALA A 434 -3.12 -21.83 -6.44
N ARG A 435 -3.43 -21.42 -5.20
CA ARG A 435 -2.49 -21.45 -4.08
C ARG A 435 -2.21 -22.88 -3.62
N MET A 436 -3.22 -23.74 -3.54
CA MET A 436 -3.06 -25.15 -3.15
C MET A 436 -2.12 -25.93 -4.08
N GLU A 437 -2.08 -25.57 -5.37
CA GLU A 437 -1.18 -26.21 -6.34
C GLU A 437 0.28 -25.77 -6.20
N ARG A 438 0.53 -24.54 -5.77
CA ARG A 438 1.86 -23.89 -5.83
C ARG A 438 2.53 -23.73 -4.47
N GLU A 439 1.74 -23.53 -3.42
CA GLU A 439 2.22 -23.16 -2.09
C GLU A 439 2.39 -24.40 -1.19
N ASN A 440 3.38 -24.36 -0.30
CA ASN A 440 3.48 -25.34 0.78
C ASN A 440 2.43 -25.07 1.88
N TYR A 441 2.23 -26.01 2.80
CA TYR A 441 1.17 -25.90 3.80
C TYR A 441 1.31 -24.67 4.72
N PHE A 442 2.53 -24.25 5.07
CA PHE A 442 2.71 -23.05 5.89
C PHE A 442 2.29 -21.80 5.11
N THR A 443 2.74 -21.66 3.86
CA THR A 443 2.38 -20.53 3.00
C THR A 443 0.88 -20.50 2.70
N LEU A 444 0.23 -21.65 2.51
CA LEU A 444 -1.20 -21.76 2.28
C LEU A 444 -2.01 -21.10 3.41
N PHE A 445 -1.64 -21.37 4.67
CA PHE A 445 -2.23 -20.74 5.86
C PHE A 445 -1.73 -19.31 6.15
N GLY A 446 -0.81 -18.77 5.34
CA GLY A 446 -0.19 -17.47 5.60
C GLY A 446 0.70 -17.47 6.84
N LEU A 447 1.28 -18.63 7.18
CA LEU A 447 2.14 -18.84 8.35
C LEU A 447 3.62 -18.83 7.96
N HIS A 448 4.47 -18.45 8.90
CA HIS A 448 5.91 -18.70 8.77
C HIS A 448 6.19 -20.19 9.04
N TRP A 449 7.25 -20.78 8.50
CA TRP A 449 7.56 -22.20 8.77
C TRP A 449 7.94 -22.48 10.24
N ALA A 450 8.21 -21.44 11.03
CA ALA A 450 8.57 -21.49 12.44
C ALA A 450 7.37 -21.42 13.41
N THR A 451 6.14 -21.45 12.91
CA THR A 451 4.93 -21.27 13.74
C THR A 451 4.60 -22.50 14.57
N TYR A 452 4.04 -22.27 15.75
CA TYR A 452 3.67 -23.26 16.76
C TYR A 452 2.16 -23.55 16.75
N ASP A 453 1.72 -24.54 17.54
CA ASP A 453 0.38 -25.17 17.46
C ASP A 453 -0.78 -24.16 17.43
N SER A 454 -0.84 -23.23 18.40
CA SER A 454 -1.99 -22.32 18.52
C SER A 454 -2.09 -21.33 17.36
N GLU A 455 -0.97 -20.96 16.71
CA GLU A 455 -1.02 -20.13 15.49
C GLU A 455 -1.57 -20.91 14.30
N VAL A 456 -1.19 -22.19 14.18
CA VAL A 456 -1.70 -23.09 13.13
C VAL A 456 -3.21 -23.27 13.30
N GLU A 457 -3.67 -23.61 14.51
CA GLU A 457 -5.08 -23.80 14.82
C GLU A 457 -5.91 -22.54 14.57
N LYS A 458 -5.40 -21.38 15.01
CA LYS A 458 -6.05 -20.10 14.75
C LYS A 458 -6.22 -19.82 13.25
N ARG A 459 -5.17 -20.03 12.44
CA ARG A 459 -5.27 -19.79 10.99
C ARG A 459 -6.16 -20.80 10.28
N TYR A 460 -6.14 -22.06 10.72
CA TYR A 460 -7.03 -23.07 10.18
C TYR A 460 -8.49 -22.74 10.48
N THR A 461 -8.83 -22.35 11.71
CA THR A 461 -10.20 -21.98 12.08
C THR A 461 -10.68 -20.76 11.31
N GLU A 462 -9.86 -19.70 11.18
CA GLU A 462 -10.15 -18.51 10.37
C GLU A 462 -10.44 -18.86 8.90
N LEU A 463 -9.60 -19.70 8.28
CA LEU A 463 -9.80 -20.09 6.88
C LEU A 463 -11.00 -21.04 6.73
N ARG A 464 -11.15 -22.01 7.63
CA ARG A 464 -12.28 -22.93 7.63
C ARG A 464 -13.60 -22.17 7.74
N SER A 465 -13.71 -21.20 8.65
CA SER A 465 -14.91 -20.38 8.80
C SER A 465 -15.18 -19.55 7.54
N ALA A 466 -14.15 -18.95 6.95
CA ALA A 466 -14.27 -18.16 5.71
C ALA A 466 -14.77 -18.99 4.51
N PHE A 467 -14.42 -20.27 4.43
CA PHE A 467 -14.97 -21.16 3.40
C PHE A 467 -16.28 -21.81 3.82
N GLN A 468 -16.60 -21.94 5.11
CA GLN A 468 -17.91 -22.42 5.60
C GLN A 468 -19.03 -21.43 5.29
N THR A 469 -18.78 -20.13 5.39
CA THR A 469 -19.77 -19.11 5.04
C THR A 469 -20.18 -19.18 3.56
N LEU A 470 -19.30 -19.69 2.68
CA LEU A 470 -19.63 -19.93 1.26
C LEU A 470 -20.68 -21.04 1.03
N ASN A 471 -21.00 -21.85 2.05
CA ASN A 471 -22.06 -22.87 1.97
C ASN A 471 -23.47 -22.30 2.20
N GLN A 472 -23.59 -21.06 2.66
CA GLN A 472 -24.88 -20.35 2.74
C GLN A 472 -25.46 -20.18 1.31
N PRO A 473 -26.75 -19.86 1.11
CA PRO A 473 -27.39 -19.85 -0.21
C PRO A 473 -26.90 -18.73 -1.14
N LEU A 474 -25.59 -18.70 -1.44
CA LEU A 474 -24.95 -17.92 -2.49
C LEU A 474 -25.24 -18.51 -3.89
N GLY A 475 -26.08 -19.55 -3.99
CA GLY A 475 -26.40 -20.24 -5.24
C GLY A 475 -25.21 -20.79 -6.03
N LEU A 476 -24.15 -21.24 -5.33
CA LEU A 476 -23.06 -21.99 -5.96
C LEU A 476 -23.61 -23.18 -6.76
N ASN A 477 -23.21 -23.27 -8.03
CA ASN A 477 -23.61 -24.36 -8.91
C ASN A 477 -22.93 -25.69 -8.49
N GLY A 478 -23.36 -26.82 -9.07
CA GLY A 478 -22.85 -28.14 -8.71
C GLY A 478 -21.33 -28.27 -8.84
N LYS A 479 -20.73 -27.65 -9.87
CA LYS A 479 -19.28 -27.66 -10.11
C LYS A 479 -18.54 -26.87 -9.03
N GLU A 480 -19.01 -25.66 -8.70
CA GLU A 480 -18.45 -24.81 -7.64
C GLU A 480 -18.55 -25.47 -6.25
N ARG A 481 -19.62 -26.20 -5.97
CA ARG A 481 -19.74 -26.96 -4.72
C ARG A 481 -18.74 -28.12 -4.64
N ILE A 482 -18.40 -28.74 -5.77
CA ILE A 482 -17.34 -29.78 -5.81
C ILE A 482 -15.98 -29.12 -5.53
N ARG A 483 -15.68 -28.00 -6.19
CA ARG A 483 -14.47 -27.18 -5.97
C ARG A 483 -14.32 -26.76 -4.50
N LEU A 484 -15.38 -26.20 -3.91
CA LEU A 484 -15.41 -25.82 -2.49
C LEU A 484 -15.14 -27.01 -1.55
N ARG A 485 -15.71 -28.20 -1.84
CA ARG A 485 -15.41 -29.42 -1.08
C ARG A 485 -13.95 -29.85 -1.23
N ALA A 486 -13.38 -29.75 -2.43
CA ALA A 486 -11.97 -30.06 -2.67
C ALA A 486 -11.04 -29.13 -1.87
N VAL A 487 -11.32 -27.82 -1.90
CA VAL A 487 -10.60 -26.81 -1.11
C VAL A 487 -10.66 -27.14 0.39
N ARG A 488 -11.86 -27.38 0.94
CA ARG A 488 -12.02 -27.72 2.36
C ARG A 488 -11.29 -29.01 2.74
N LYS A 489 -11.35 -30.04 1.88
CA LYS A 489 -10.64 -31.31 2.09
C LYS A 489 -9.13 -31.08 2.14
N HIS A 490 -8.60 -30.27 1.23
CA HIS A 490 -7.17 -29.97 1.20
C HIS A 490 -6.71 -29.11 2.38
N LEU A 491 -7.51 -28.13 2.81
CA LEU A 491 -7.25 -27.36 4.03
C LEU A 491 -7.24 -28.27 5.27
N ALA A 492 -8.18 -29.22 5.37
CA ALA A 492 -8.20 -30.18 6.46
C ALA A 492 -6.97 -31.11 6.46
N ALA A 493 -6.57 -31.62 5.28
CA ALA A 493 -5.37 -32.46 5.14
C ALA A 493 -4.09 -31.68 5.48
N SER A 494 -3.98 -30.42 5.03
CA SER A 494 -2.85 -29.54 5.35
C SER A 494 -2.79 -29.25 6.86
N TYR A 495 -3.95 -29.01 7.48
CA TYR A 495 -4.04 -28.83 8.92
C TYR A 495 -3.62 -30.08 9.68
N GLU A 496 -4.03 -31.27 9.25
CA GLU A 496 -3.64 -32.54 9.91
C GLU A 496 -2.11 -32.74 9.94
N VAL A 497 -1.41 -32.34 8.89
CA VAL A 497 0.06 -32.38 8.85
C VAL A 497 0.67 -31.33 9.77
N LEU A 498 0.05 -30.15 9.86
CA LEU A 498 0.57 -29.03 10.62
C LEU A 498 0.09 -28.97 12.07
N SER A 499 -0.94 -29.70 12.49
CA SER A 499 -1.47 -29.64 13.85
C SER A 499 -0.67 -30.50 14.82
N GLU A 500 -0.04 -31.58 14.33
CA GLU A 500 0.78 -32.47 15.15
C GLU A 500 2.26 -32.03 15.12
N PRO A 501 2.89 -31.72 16.27
CA PRO A 501 4.27 -31.21 16.32
C PRO A 501 5.29 -32.10 15.58
N LYS A 502 5.19 -33.42 15.74
CA LYS A 502 6.10 -34.37 15.08
C LYS A 502 5.95 -34.36 13.55
N LYS A 503 4.71 -34.38 13.04
CA LYS A 503 4.43 -34.31 11.59
C LYS A 503 4.87 -32.97 11.02
N ARG A 504 4.56 -31.87 11.72
CA ARG A 504 4.95 -30.51 11.33
C ARG A 504 6.47 -30.34 11.28
N GLN A 505 7.20 -30.86 12.26
CA GLN A 505 8.67 -30.83 12.27
C GLN A 505 9.26 -31.65 11.11
N ARG A 506 8.72 -32.84 10.83
CA ARG A 506 9.12 -33.64 9.66
C ARG A 506 8.88 -32.89 8.35
N TYR A 507 7.72 -32.25 8.21
CA TYR A 507 7.37 -31.46 7.02
C TYR A 507 8.30 -30.25 6.86
N ARG A 508 8.53 -29.48 7.93
CA ARG A 508 9.53 -28.38 7.97
C ARG A 508 10.92 -28.85 7.56
N ASN A 509 11.33 -30.03 8.01
CA ASN A 509 12.65 -30.58 7.70
C ASN A 509 12.86 -30.87 6.22
N ARG A 510 11.79 -31.16 5.48
CA ARG A 510 11.81 -31.32 4.01
C ARG A 510 11.90 -29.98 3.29
N LEU A 511 11.25 -28.95 3.81
CA LEU A 511 11.15 -27.64 3.15
C LEU A 511 12.35 -26.71 3.41
N VAL A 512 12.94 -26.77 4.59
CA VAL A 512 13.96 -25.81 5.06
C VAL A 512 15.27 -26.55 5.31
N SER A 513 16.41 -25.95 4.98
CA SER A 513 17.71 -26.57 5.28
C SER A 513 18.05 -26.51 6.77
N ALA A 514 18.86 -27.46 7.25
CA ALA A 514 19.31 -27.47 8.65
C ALA A 514 20.08 -26.19 9.03
N ALA A 515 20.90 -25.66 8.10
CA ALA A 515 21.64 -24.41 8.29
C ALA A 515 20.70 -23.21 8.49
N ALA A 516 19.65 -23.09 7.66
CA ALA A 516 18.66 -22.02 7.80
C ALA A 516 17.91 -22.13 9.14
N ARG A 517 17.52 -23.35 9.56
CA ARG A 517 16.89 -23.58 10.87
C ARG A 517 17.79 -23.14 12.03
N ARG A 518 19.05 -23.53 12.04
CA ARG A 518 20.03 -23.14 13.08
C ARG A 518 20.20 -21.62 13.15
N ARG A 519 20.33 -20.96 12.00
CA ARG A 519 20.43 -19.50 11.93
C ARG A 519 19.20 -18.81 12.50
N THR A 520 18.00 -19.23 12.10
CA THR A 520 16.74 -18.68 12.63
C THR A 520 16.58 -18.95 14.12
N ALA A 521 16.99 -20.13 14.61
CA ALA A 521 16.98 -20.42 16.05
C ALA A 521 17.87 -19.44 16.84
N GLY A 522 19.11 -19.19 16.39
CA GLY A 522 19.99 -18.20 17.03
C GLY A 522 19.44 -16.77 17.00
N GLN A 523 18.77 -16.39 15.90
CA GLN A 523 18.09 -15.09 15.81
C GLN A 523 16.92 -14.99 16.80
N LEU A 524 16.07 -16.02 16.89
CA LEU A 524 14.94 -16.05 17.82
C LEU A 524 15.41 -16.03 19.28
N GLU A 525 16.49 -16.72 19.62
CA GLU A 525 17.09 -16.67 20.96
C GLU A 525 17.55 -15.23 21.31
N THR A 526 18.23 -14.56 20.38
CA THR A 526 18.68 -13.17 20.56
C THR A 526 17.49 -12.21 20.73
N LEU A 527 16.45 -12.37 19.91
CA LEU A 527 15.23 -11.55 19.96
C LEU A 527 14.44 -11.79 21.25
N ALA A 528 14.31 -13.04 21.68
CA ALA A 528 13.68 -13.40 22.96
C ALA A 528 14.40 -12.73 24.14
N ALA A 529 15.73 -12.86 24.22
CA ALA A 529 16.53 -12.23 25.27
C ALA A 529 16.42 -10.69 25.27
N ALA A 530 16.41 -10.07 24.08
CA ALA A 530 16.20 -8.62 23.95
C ALA A 530 14.78 -8.19 24.40
N ALA A 531 13.75 -8.95 24.04
CA ALA A 531 12.37 -8.69 24.43
C ALA A 531 12.18 -8.81 25.95
N VAL A 532 12.78 -9.82 26.59
CA VAL A 532 12.78 -9.98 28.06
C VAL A 532 13.42 -8.77 28.74
N ARG A 533 14.62 -8.34 28.28
CA ARG A 533 15.30 -7.15 28.85
C ARG A 533 14.46 -5.88 28.74
N ARG A 534 13.67 -5.75 27.67
CA ARG A 534 12.77 -4.62 27.43
C ARG A 534 11.39 -4.79 28.10
N LYS A 535 11.18 -5.85 28.88
CA LYS A 535 9.89 -6.20 29.51
C LYS A 535 8.74 -6.37 28.50
N MET A 536 9.04 -6.74 27.25
CA MET A 536 8.05 -7.03 26.21
C MET A 536 7.66 -8.51 26.23
N TYR A 537 6.96 -8.94 27.30
CA TYR A 537 6.77 -10.37 27.59
C TYR A 537 5.97 -11.14 26.54
N HIS A 538 4.97 -10.54 25.89
CA HIS A 538 4.23 -11.20 24.81
C HIS A 538 5.11 -11.50 23.60
N SER A 539 6.00 -10.58 23.21
CA SER A 539 6.95 -10.81 22.13
C SER A 539 8.00 -11.86 22.51
N ALA A 540 8.48 -11.81 23.76
CA ALA A 540 9.39 -12.84 24.26
C ALA A 540 8.74 -14.23 24.23
N LEU A 541 7.47 -14.34 24.62
CA LEU A 541 6.71 -15.60 24.59
C LEU A 541 6.61 -16.15 23.17
N ASP A 542 6.20 -15.33 22.20
CA ASP A 542 6.12 -15.71 20.78
C ASP A 542 7.49 -16.22 20.26
N TYR A 543 8.57 -15.48 20.53
CA TYR A 543 9.91 -15.90 20.09
C TYR A 543 10.36 -17.21 20.75
N VAL A 544 10.08 -17.42 22.04
CA VAL A 544 10.42 -18.65 22.77
C VAL A 544 9.61 -19.84 22.24
N GLN A 545 8.32 -19.67 21.96
CA GLN A 545 7.49 -20.74 21.39
C GLN A 545 7.98 -21.15 19.99
N ARG A 546 8.28 -20.17 19.12
CA ARG A 546 8.89 -20.43 17.80
C ARG A 546 10.28 -21.07 17.89
N LEU A 547 11.07 -20.69 18.90
CA LEU A 547 12.39 -21.27 19.13
C LEU A 547 12.28 -22.75 19.53
N LEU A 548 11.39 -23.09 20.46
CA LEU A 548 11.15 -24.48 20.87
C LEU A 548 10.56 -25.34 19.73
N GLU A 549 9.80 -24.72 18.84
CA GLU A 549 9.28 -25.38 17.64
C GLU A 549 10.41 -25.74 16.63
N ILE A 550 11.49 -24.97 16.58
CA ILE A 550 12.64 -25.23 15.70
C ILE A 550 13.69 -26.12 16.39
N ALA A 551 13.96 -25.85 17.66
CA ALA A 551 15.00 -26.45 18.48
C ALA A 551 14.38 -26.92 19.81
N PRO A 552 13.69 -28.09 19.81
CA PRO A 552 12.98 -28.59 20.99
C PRO A 552 13.91 -28.87 22.17
N ASP A 553 15.18 -29.18 21.91
CA ASP A 553 16.19 -29.48 22.93
C ASP A 553 16.80 -28.21 23.57
N ASN A 554 16.29 -27.00 23.25
CA ASN A 554 16.78 -25.76 23.83
C ASN A 554 16.32 -25.60 25.30
N SER A 555 17.15 -26.11 26.21
CA SER A 555 16.88 -26.11 27.66
C SER A 555 16.65 -24.72 28.27
N LYS A 556 17.31 -23.67 27.74
CA LYS A 556 17.10 -22.29 28.19
C LYS A 556 15.70 -21.80 27.85
N ALA A 557 15.28 -22.01 26.60
CA ALA A 557 13.94 -21.63 26.13
C ALA A 557 12.85 -22.40 26.89
N ALA A 558 13.06 -23.70 27.13
CA ALA A 558 12.13 -24.56 27.87
C ALA A 558 11.94 -24.08 29.33
N ARG A 559 13.02 -23.68 30.01
CA ARG A 559 12.95 -23.10 31.37
C ARG A 559 12.27 -21.72 31.40
N LEU A 560 12.44 -20.94 30.35
CA LEU A 560 11.91 -19.57 30.27
C LEU A 560 10.40 -19.54 29.95
N LEU A 561 9.90 -20.53 29.20
CA LEU A 561 8.50 -20.62 28.77
C LEU A 561 7.48 -20.48 29.93
N PRO A 562 7.53 -21.26 31.03
CA PRO A 562 6.56 -21.14 32.12
C PRO A 562 6.58 -19.76 32.79
N VAL A 563 7.76 -19.14 32.91
CA VAL A 563 7.91 -17.78 33.48
C VAL A 563 7.20 -16.75 32.59
N LEU A 564 7.37 -16.87 31.27
CA LEU A 564 6.74 -15.96 30.31
C LEU A 564 5.22 -16.15 30.28
N LEU A 565 4.73 -17.39 30.30
CA LEU A 565 3.30 -17.69 30.37
C LEU A 565 2.66 -17.03 31.59
N ALA A 566 3.24 -17.22 32.78
CA ALA A 566 2.76 -16.61 34.02
C ALA A 566 2.76 -15.06 33.96
N ARG A 567 3.75 -14.45 33.31
CA ARG A 567 3.81 -12.98 33.15
C ARG A 567 2.78 -12.44 32.16
N THR A 568 2.40 -13.23 31.16
CA THR A 568 1.44 -12.81 30.12
C THR A 568 -0.02 -13.08 30.47
N SER A 569 -0.31 -14.02 31.39
CA SER A 569 -1.68 -14.34 31.82
C SER A 569 -2.24 -13.39 32.87
N VAL A 570 -1.39 -12.73 33.66
CA VAL A 570 -1.78 -11.86 34.79
C VAL A 570 -2.49 -10.56 34.36
N GLY A 571 -2.55 -10.23 33.06
CA GLY A 571 -3.18 -9.01 32.54
C GLY A 571 -4.55 -9.20 31.88
N GLN A 572 -5.19 -10.36 31.99
CA GLN A 572 -6.47 -10.66 31.32
C GLN A 572 -7.68 -10.83 32.28
N TRP A 573 -7.53 -10.46 33.54
CA TRP A 573 -8.61 -10.52 34.55
C TRP A 573 -9.19 -9.14 34.83
#